data_AF-A0A853F588-F1
#
_entry.id   AF-A0A853F588-F1
#
_cell.length_a   1.000
_cell.length_b   1.000
_cell.length_c   1.000
_cell.angle_alpha   90.00
_cell.angle_beta   90.00
_cell.angle_gamma   90.00
#
_symmetry.space_group_name_H-M   'P 1'
#
loop_
_entity.id
_entity.type
_entity.pdbx_description
1 polymer ?
#
loop_
_entity_poly.entity_id
_entity_poly.type
_entity_poly.pdbx_seq_one_letter_code
_entity_poly.pdbx_strand_id
1 'polypeptide(L)' 'MPTLADIDGDGDLDLVVGEGNGTLKYYQNTGTTSSLLMK' A
#
# COMPACT_ATOMS: atom_id res chain seq x y z
N MET A 1 3.51 -2.15 -14.09
CA MET A 1 4.69 -2.02 -13.19
C MET A 1 4.17 -1.90 -11.77
N PRO A 2 4.58 -2.79 -10.84
CA PRO A 2 4.16 -2.70 -9.44
C PRO A 2 5.03 -1.74 -8.63
N THR A 3 4.46 -1.06 -7.64
CA THR A 3 5.18 -0.20 -6.70
C THR A 3 4.51 -0.27 -5.32
N LEU A 4 5.32 -0.26 -4.27
CA LEU A 4 4.88 -0.20 -2.88
C LEU A 4 5.13 1.19 -2.31
N ALA A 5 4.11 1.78 -1.67
CA ALA A 5 4.18 3.08 -1.01
C ALA A 5 3.06 3.20 0.04
N ASP A 6 3.29 3.98 1.10
CA ASP A 6 2.27 4.37 2.08
C ASP A 6 1.43 5.51 1.49
N ILE A 7 0.22 5.21 1.00
CA ILE A 7 -0.59 6.16 0.22
C ILE A 7 -1.62 6.87 1.10
N ASP A 8 -2.14 6.20 2.13
CA ASP A 8 -3.14 6.76 3.04
C ASP A 8 -2.56 7.28 4.38
N GLY A 9 -1.28 7.02 4.65
CA GLY A 9 -0.54 7.54 5.79
C GLY A 9 -0.74 6.75 7.08
N ASP A 10 -1.21 5.50 7.01
CA ASP A 10 -1.43 4.66 8.18
C ASP A 10 -0.16 3.90 8.63
N GLY A 11 0.92 4.00 7.84
CA GLY A 11 2.23 3.44 8.13
C GLY A 11 2.42 2.01 7.65
N ASP A 12 1.45 1.45 6.92
CA ASP A 12 1.63 0.23 6.15
C ASP A 12 1.86 0.53 4.64
N LEU A 13 2.32 -0.47 3.87
CA LEU A 13 2.61 -0.28 2.45
C LEU A 13 1.46 -0.78 1.59
N ASP A 14 0.95 0.09 0.75
CA ASP A 14 -0.05 -0.21 -0.28
C ASP A 14 0.58 -0.65 -1.59
N LEU A 15 -0.22 -1.33 -2.44
CA LEU A 15 0.19 -1.73 -3.78
C LEU A 15 -0.49 -0.88 -4.86
N VAL A 16 0.35 -0.29 -5.72
CA VAL A 16 -0.10 0.34 -6.98
C VAL A 16 0.45 -0.44 -8.17
N VAL A 17 -0.44 -0.73 -9.12
CA VAL A 17 -0.08 -1.41 -10.37
C VAL A 17 -0.49 -0.56 -11.56
N GLY A 18 0.50 -0.14 -12.36
CA GLY A 18 0.24 0.42 -13.68
C GLY A 18 -0.09 -0.66 -14.71
N GLU A 19 -1.20 -0.48 -15.43
CA GLU A 19 -1.69 -1.35 -16.50
C GLU A 19 -1.29 -0.82 -17.89
N GLY A 20 -1.25 -1.71 -18.89
CA GLY A 20 -0.80 -1.37 -20.25
C GLY A 20 -1.71 -0.41 -21.02
N ASN A 21 -2.94 -0.19 -20.53
CA ASN A 21 -3.90 0.78 -21.04
C ASN A 21 -3.75 2.18 -20.40
N GLY A 22 -2.76 2.37 -19.53
CA GLY A 22 -2.51 3.65 -18.84
C GLY A 22 -3.35 3.85 -17.56
N THR A 23 -4.14 2.88 -17.13
CA THR A 23 -4.84 2.95 -15.84
C THR A 23 -3.97 2.50 -14.68
N LEU A 24 -4.32 2.95 -13.48
CA LEU A 24 -3.74 2.49 -12.23
C LEU A 24 -4.75 1.63 -11.47
N LYS A 25 -4.28 0.51 -10.92
CA LYS A 25 -4.99 -0.25 -9.89
C LYS A 25 -4.37 0.04 -8.55
N TYR A 26 -5.22 0.32 -7.57
CA TYR A 26 -4.85 0.57 -6.19
C TYR A 26 -5.41 -0.56 -5.31
N TYR A 27 -4.55 -1.06 -4.43
CA TYR A 27 -4.90 -2.06 -3.43
C TYR A 27 -4.41 -1.54 -2.08
N GLN A 28 -5.37 -1.14 -1.24
CA GLN A 28 -5.10 -0.80 0.15
C GLN A 28 -4.70 -2.06 0.90
N ASN A 29 -3.60 -1.99 1.64
CA ASN A 29 -3.33 -3.01 2.65
C ASN A 29 -4.15 -2.67 3.91
N THR A 30 -5.03 -3.57 4.32
CA THR A 30 -5.88 -3.39 5.52
C THR A 30 -5.43 -4.29 6.67
N GLY A 31 -4.21 -4.85 6.56
CA GLY A 31 -3.61 -5.64 7.61
C GLY A 31 -3.17 -4.72 8.73
N THR A 32 -3.57 -5.01 9.97
CA THR A 32 -3.01 -4.27 11.11
C THR A 32 -1.55 -4.67 11.27
N THR A 33 -0.64 -3.71 11.12
CA THR A 33 0.67 -3.83 11.76
C THR A 33 0.40 -3.87 13.26
N SER A 34 0.25 -5.08 13.81
CA SER A 34 0.34 -5.27 15.26
C SER A 34 1.79 -5.03 15.64
N SER A 35 2.19 -3.76 15.60
CA SER A 35 3.29 -3.26 16.38
C SER A 35 2.82 -3.42 17.81
N LEU A 36 3.14 -4.58 18.40
CA LEU A 36 3.13 -4.73 19.84
C LEU A 36 4.03 -3.62 20.36
N LEU A 37 3.39 -2.58 20.87
CA LEU A 37 3.96 -1.34 21.34
C LEU A 37 5.32 -1.57 22.03
N MET A 38 6.41 -1.21 21.37
CA MET A 38 7.67 -0.90 22.06
C MET A 38 7.98 0.57 21.77
N LYS A 39 7.29 1.45 22.51
CA LYS A 39 7.80 2.77 22.81
C LYS A 39 8.55 2.70 24.13
#